data_AF-A0A0H5QZS2-F1
#
_entry.id   AF-A0A0H5QZS2-F1
#
_cell.length_a   1.000
_cell.length_b   1.000
_cell.length_c   1.000
_cell.angle_alpha   90.00
_cell.angle_beta   90.00
_cell.angle_gamma   90.00
#
_symmetry.space_group_name_H-M   'P 1'
#
loop_
_entity.id
_entity.type
_entity.pdbx_description
1 polymer ?
#
loop_
_entity_poly.entity_id
_entity_poly.type
_entity_poly.pdbx_seq_one_letter_code
_entity_poly.pdbx_strand_id
1 'polypeptide(L)'
;MTHSLPNRLSTEMGETIGFVLVSFIVEYGDKLLWRIRELSGVLPPLVASVLLIPASSFIKFILRLFSGQCELTRIALGPFSSDSDRLYTMECALNRSKAIRGVFIVDINTNILDQANIICKLKHISCERTLACIIECLQAIQNVAILVGLLNSSRRTAYDVNDKLHEDMLAKLWKLLRPGVALSSRNSSDWGQIGFQGRDPATDFRGNGILGLTNLVDFAEQYPVAKDICDSYRADPVKMPSFAICGISLTSDAIDLVTSGECSRFFYERGGANMQSFTRLYAQLWLDFDRTWTEIAPNDVMSFSFVHERFMHEAKRRLKTGAHSVTLNYRIKQDDDWDQRFAITSCVVCSMVLLLKRVRPSSGFLVKSSNQCAIPCQMNDGESQRKRFTEPE
;
A
#
# COMPACT_ATOMS: atom_id res chain seq x y z
N MET A 1 -15.85 -58.71 -46.30
CA MET A 1 -16.07 -57.36 -45.74
C MET A 1 -15.94 -57.47 -44.23
N THR A 2 -14.72 -57.38 -43.70
CA THR A 2 -14.47 -57.30 -42.26
C THR A 2 -14.30 -55.82 -41.92
N HIS A 3 -15.35 -55.22 -41.37
CA HIS A 3 -15.34 -53.85 -40.87
C HIS A 3 -14.44 -53.74 -39.64
N SER A 4 -13.34 -53.00 -39.78
CA SER A 4 -12.53 -52.50 -38.67
C SER A 4 -13.06 -51.15 -38.18
N LEU A 5 -12.94 -50.92 -36.86
CA LEU A 5 -13.28 -49.76 -36.01
C LEU A 5 -14.67 -49.82 -35.32
N PRO A 6 -14.73 -49.56 -33.99
CA PRO A 6 -14.16 -48.34 -33.39
C PRO A 6 -13.31 -48.56 -32.13
N ASN A 7 -11.98 -48.55 -32.27
CA ASN A 7 -11.05 -48.38 -31.15
C ASN A 7 -10.71 -46.91 -30.86
N ARG A 8 -11.11 -45.96 -31.72
CA ARG A 8 -10.82 -44.51 -31.57
C ARG A 8 -11.76 -43.78 -30.61
N LEU A 9 -13.05 -44.14 -30.59
CA LEU A 9 -14.06 -43.47 -29.75
C LEU A 9 -13.85 -43.73 -28.24
N SER A 10 -13.36 -44.92 -27.87
CA SER A 10 -13.07 -45.26 -26.47
C SER A 10 -11.80 -44.58 -25.95
N THR A 11 -10.80 -44.36 -26.82
CA THR A 11 -9.59 -43.59 -26.48
C THR A 11 -9.90 -42.10 -26.37
N GLU A 12 -10.66 -41.52 -27.31
CA GLU A 12 -11.07 -40.11 -27.25
C GLU A 12 -11.98 -39.82 -26.04
N MET A 13 -12.93 -40.70 -25.71
CA MET A 13 -13.73 -40.56 -24.48
C MET A 13 -12.87 -40.70 -23.21
N GLY A 14 -11.93 -41.64 -23.18
CA GLY A 14 -11.01 -41.82 -22.04
C GLY A 14 -10.10 -40.61 -21.83
N GLU A 15 -9.58 -40.04 -22.91
CA GLU A 15 -8.79 -38.80 -22.89
C GLU A 15 -9.63 -37.59 -22.45
N THR A 16 -10.87 -37.50 -22.93
CA THR A 16 -11.79 -36.41 -22.54
C THR A 16 -12.18 -36.51 -21.07
N ILE A 17 -12.52 -37.70 -20.57
CA ILE A 17 -12.84 -37.92 -19.15
C ILE A 17 -11.61 -37.66 -18.27
N GLY A 18 -10.42 -38.12 -18.70
CA GLY A 18 -9.16 -37.83 -18.02
C GLY A 18 -8.86 -36.34 -17.94
N PHE A 19 -9.06 -35.60 -19.04
CA PHE A 19 -8.89 -34.15 -19.10
C PHE A 19 -9.87 -33.41 -18.19
N VAL A 20 -11.14 -33.82 -18.17
CA VAL A 20 -12.18 -33.25 -17.28
C VAL A 20 -11.84 -33.52 -15.82
N LEU A 21 -11.39 -34.73 -15.48
CA LEU A 21 -11.00 -35.09 -14.11
C LEU A 21 -9.78 -34.28 -13.64
N VAL A 22 -8.75 -34.16 -14.48
CA VAL A 22 -7.56 -33.34 -14.19
C VAL A 22 -7.96 -31.88 -13.96
N SER A 23 -8.79 -31.33 -14.85
CA SER A 23 -9.28 -29.95 -14.74
C SER A 23 -10.06 -29.73 -13.46
N PHE A 24 -10.93 -30.67 -13.08
CA PHE A 24 -11.70 -30.63 -11.84
C PHE A 24 -10.80 -30.69 -10.60
N ILE A 25 -9.81 -31.60 -10.58
CA ILE A 25 -8.85 -31.72 -9.47
C ILE A 25 -8.05 -30.42 -9.31
N VAL A 26 -7.60 -29.83 -10.42
CA VAL A 26 -6.85 -28.58 -10.38
C VAL A 26 -7.71 -27.43 -9.87
N GLU A 27 -8.91 -27.26 -10.41
CA GLU A 27 -9.82 -26.18 -10.02
C GLU A 27 -10.24 -26.27 -8.55
N TYR A 28 -10.69 -27.43 -8.09
CA TYR A 28 -11.09 -27.62 -6.69
C TYR A 28 -9.91 -27.55 -5.74
N GLY A 29 -8.74 -28.05 -6.14
CA GLY A 29 -7.54 -27.98 -5.32
C GLY A 29 -7.04 -26.54 -5.15
N ASP A 30 -7.06 -25.71 -6.20
CA ASP A 30 -6.69 -24.29 -6.08
C ASP A 30 -7.73 -23.50 -5.25
N LYS A 31 -9.03 -23.78 -5.40
CA LYS A 31 -10.09 -23.23 -4.53
C LYS A 31 -9.88 -23.62 -3.06
N LEU A 32 -9.52 -24.87 -2.80
CA LEU A 32 -9.23 -25.35 -1.45
C LEU A 32 -7.96 -24.70 -0.87
N LEU A 33 -6.90 -24.54 -1.68
CA LEU A 33 -5.70 -23.80 -1.26
C LEU A 33 -6.03 -22.35 -0.90
N TRP A 34 -6.90 -21.70 -1.67
CA TRP A 34 -7.35 -20.35 -1.37
C TRP A 34 -8.12 -20.28 -0.04
N ARG A 35 -9.08 -21.19 0.20
CA ARG A 35 -9.80 -21.29 1.48
C ARG A 35 -8.87 -21.58 2.65
N ILE A 36 -7.88 -22.46 2.47
CA ILE A 36 -6.87 -22.73 3.51
C ILE A 36 -6.06 -21.46 3.82
N ARG A 37 -5.71 -20.65 2.81
CA ARG A 37 -5.02 -19.36 3.03
C ARG A 37 -5.88 -18.38 3.79
N GLU A 38 -7.15 -18.24 3.41
CA GLU A 38 -8.12 -17.39 4.11
C GLU A 38 -8.26 -17.80 5.58
N LEU A 39 -8.46 -19.09 5.86
CA LEU A 39 -8.55 -19.63 7.21
C LEU A 39 -7.24 -19.48 8.00
N SER A 40 -6.08 -19.62 7.34
CA SER A 40 -4.77 -19.42 7.98
C SER A 40 -4.54 -17.99 8.47
N GLY A 41 -5.25 -17.00 7.90
CA GLY A 41 -5.20 -15.60 8.33
C GLY A 41 -6.11 -15.27 9.50
N VAL A 42 -7.06 -16.15 9.84
CA VAL A 42 -8.07 -15.95 10.89
C VAL A 42 -7.84 -16.85 12.10
N LEU A 43 -7.34 -18.06 11.89
CA LEU A 43 -7.13 -19.04 12.95
C LEU A 43 -5.87 -18.75 13.78
N PRO A 44 -5.83 -19.19 15.05
CA PRO A 44 -4.63 -19.06 15.88
C PRO A 44 -3.39 -19.69 15.20
N PRO A 45 -2.20 -19.12 15.37
CA PRO A 45 -0.98 -19.58 14.69
C PRO A 45 -0.68 -21.08 14.92
N LEU A 46 -0.98 -21.60 16.11
CA LEU A 46 -0.80 -23.02 16.44
C LEU A 46 -1.74 -23.92 15.61
N VAL A 47 -2.99 -23.54 15.45
CA VAL A 47 -3.96 -24.29 14.64
C VAL A 47 -3.58 -24.26 13.16
N ALA A 48 -3.20 -23.08 12.66
CA ALA A 48 -2.76 -22.92 11.27
C ALA A 48 -1.48 -23.74 10.99
N SER A 49 -0.51 -23.74 11.90
CA SER A 49 0.77 -24.43 11.72
C SER A 49 0.69 -25.95 11.80
N VAL A 50 -0.17 -26.50 12.67
CA VAL A 50 -0.30 -27.96 12.85
C VAL A 50 -1.19 -28.59 11.78
N LEU A 51 -2.28 -27.94 11.37
CA LEU A 51 -3.26 -28.56 10.47
C LEU A 51 -3.20 -28.01 9.04
N LEU A 52 -3.16 -26.68 8.89
CA LEU A 52 -3.32 -26.05 7.57
C LEU A 52 -2.04 -26.07 6.74
N ILE A 53 -0.85 -25.93 7.35
CA ILE A 53 0.41 -25.96 6.62
C ILE A 53 0.70 -27.34 6.00
N PRO A 54 0.59 -28.47 6.72
CA PRO A 54 0.77 -29.80 6.12
C PRO A 54 -0.26 -30.10 5.03
N ALA A 55 -1.53 -29.79 5.27
CA ALA A 55 -2.60 -29.95 4.29
C ALA A 55 -2.32 -29.15 3.00
N SER A 56 -1.91 -27.88 3.13
CA SER A 56 -1.57 -27.05 1.96
C SER A 56 -0.37 -27.61 1.17
N SER A 57 0.61 -28.20 1.86
CA SER A 57 1.78 -28.81 1.22
C SER A 57 1.39 -30.07 0.44
N PHE A 58 0.51 -30.90 1.00
CA PHE A 58 -0.02 -32.09 0.35
C PHE A 58 -0.87 -31.76 -0.87
N ILE A 59 -1.79 -30.79 -0.75
CA ILE A 59 -2.61 -30.34 -1.89
C ILE A 59 -1.73 -29.76 -3.01
N LYS A 60 -0.70 -28.98 -2.68
CA LYS A 60 0.26 -28.48 -3.68
C LYS A 60 1.00 -29.61 -4.40
N PHE A 61 1.35 -30.69 -3.70
CA PHE A 61 1.98 -31.86 -4.30
C PHE A 61 1.03 -32.54 -5.29
N ILE A 62 -0.22 -32.80 -4.88
CA ILE A 62 -1.26 -33.36 -5.75
C ILE A 62 -1.43 -32.48 -6.99
N LEU A 63 -1.63 -31.17 -6.80
CA LEU A 63 -1.80 -30.24 -7.91
C LEU A 63 -0.60 -30.23 -8.85
N ARG A 64 0.62 -30.34 -8.34
CA ARG A 64 1.83 -30.42 -9.18
C ARG A 64 1.87 -31.74 -9.96
N LEU A 65 1.46 -32.84 -9.35
CA LEU A 65 1.38 -34.15 -10.01
C LEU A 65 0.39 -34.13 -11.18
N PHE A 66 -0.78 -33.52 -11.00
CA PHE A 66 -1.83 -33.48 -12.01
C PHE A 66 -1.64 -32.38 -13.07
N SER A 67 -1.19 -31.18 -12.68
CA SER A 67 -1.03 -30.05 -13.62
C SER A 67 0.35 -30.00 -14.30
N GLY A 68 1.37 -30.65 -13.73
CA GLY A 68 2.76 -30.44 -14.11
C GLY A 68 3.31 -29.04 -13.78
N GLN A 69 2.50 -28.14 -13.23
CA GLN A 69 2.83 -26.73 -13.01
C GLN A 69 3.18 -26.44 -11.55
N CYS A 70 4.06 -25.45 -11.33
CA CYS A 70 4.32 -24.94 -9.99
C CYS A 70 3.19 -23.99 -9.53
N GLU A 71 3.12 -23.74 -8.23
CA GLU A 71 2.10 -22.86 -7.62
C GLU A 71 2.08 -21.45 -8.24
N LEU A 72 3.24 -20.87 -8.55
CA LEU A 72 3.33 -19.54 -9.17
C LEU A 72 2.72 -19.53 -10.58
N THR A 73 2.98 -20.57 -11.38
CA THR A 73 2.38 -20.72 -12.71
C THR A 73 0.86 -20.87 -12.62
N ARG A 74 0.36 -21.66 -11.66
CA ARG A 74 -1.09 -21.78 -11.46
C ARG A 74 -1.74 -20.48 -11.01
N ILE A 75 -1.07 -19.68 -10.17
CA ILE A 75 -1.57 -18.34 -9.80
C ILE A 75 -1.54 -17.39 -11.01
N ALA A 76 -0.50 -17.43 -11.83
CA ALA A 76 -0.38 -16.54 -12.99
C ALA A 76 -1.43 -16.81 -14.09
N LEU A 77 -1.80 -18.08 -14.27
CA LEU A 77 -2.73 -18.53 -15.31
C LEU A 77 -4.15 -18.83 -14.78
N GLY A 78 -4.33 -18.81 -13.46
CA GLY A 78 -5.57 -19.18 -12.81
C GLY A 78 -6.66 -18.12 -12.96
N PRO A 79 -7.93 -18.51 -12.79
CA PRO A 79 -9.06 -17.58 -12.83
C PRO A 79 -9.11 -16.78 -11.52
N PHE A 80 -8.81 -15.49 -11.59
CA PHE A 80 -8.98 -14.54 -10.48
C PHE A 80 -10.08 -13.54 -10.80
N SER A 81 -10.84 -13.15 -9.78
CA SER A 81 -11.86 -12.10 -9.85
C SER A 81 -11.26 -10.72 -10.10
N SER A 82 -10.04 -10.47 -9.61
CA SER A 82 -9.33 -9.21 -9.76
C SER A 82 -7.82 -9.41 -9.86
N ASP A 83 -7.14 -8.48 -10.54
CA ASP A 83 -5.68 -8.47 -10.59
C ASP A 83 -5.04 -8.26 -9.20
N SER A 84 -5.70 -7.50 -8.32
CA SER A 84 -5.26 -7.31 -6.93
C SER A 84 -5.25 -8.61 -6.14
N ASP A 85 -6.26 -9.47 -6.31
CA ASP A 85 -6.32 -10.78 -5.65
C ASP A 85 -5.21 -11.70 -6.16
N ARG A 86 -4.95 -11.69 -7.47
CA ARG A 86 -3.85 -12.43 -8.09
C ARG A 86 -2.51 -11.97 -7.53
N LEU A 87 -2.29 -10.65 -7.49
CA LEU A 87 -1.04 -10.04 -7.03
C LEU A 87 -0.76 -10.34 -5.55
N TYR A 88 -1.77 -10.17 -4.68
CA TYR A 88 -1.66 -10.52 -3.27
C TYR A 88 -1.40 -12.01 -3.05
N THR A 89 -2.07 -12.87 -3.84
CA THR A 89 -1.88 -14.32 -3.79
C THR A 89 -0.48 -14.72 -4.24
N MET A 90 0.04 -14.05 -5.28
CA MET A 90 1.40 -14.24 -5.77
C MET A 90 2.43 -13.85 -4.72
N GLU A 91 2.28 -12.68 -4.08
CA GLU A 91 3.15 -12.23 -3.00
C GLU A 91 3.16 -13.25 -1.85
N CYS A 92 1.99 -13.72 -1.41
CA CYS A 92 1.89 -14.75 -0.37
C CYS A 92 2.62 -16.04 -0.76
N ALA A 93 2.51 -16.47 -2.03
CA ALA A 93 3.17 -17.67 -2.52
C ALA A 93 4.70 -17.50 -2.58
N LEU A 94 5.19 -16.33 -2.97
CA LEU A 94 6.61 -15.99 -2.96
C LEU A 94 7.16 -15.97 -1.53
N ASN A 95 6.51 -15.24 -0.61
CA ASN A 95 6.91 -15.13 0.80
C ASN A 95 6.98 -16.49 1.52
N ARG A 96 6.08 -17.42 1.19
CA ARG A 96 6.02 -18.76 1.83
C ARG A 96 6.90 -19.81 1.15
N SER A 97 7.53 -19.48 0.02
CA SER A 97 8.24 -20.46 -0.79
C SER A 97 9.61 -20.83 -0.19
N LYS A 98 9.71 -22.04 0.36
CA LYS A 98 10.97 -22.61 0.90
C LYS A 98 12.13 -22.59 -0.11
N ALA A 99 11.84 -22.81 -1.38
CA ALA A 99 12.85 -22.91 -2.44
C ALA A 99 13.53 -21.57 -2.79
N ILE A 100 12.90 -20.44 -2.46
CA ILE A 100 13.46 -19.11 -2.78
C ILE A 100 13.75 -18.28 -1.52
N ARG A 101 13.52 -18.83 -0.32
CA ARG A 101 13.66 -18.10 0.96
C ARG A 101 15.03 -17.46 1.15
N GLY A 102 16.10 -18.06 0.64
CA GLY A 102 17.47 -17.54 0.75
C GLY A 102 17.84 -16.46 -0.29
N VAL A 103 17.01 -16.28 -1.32
CA VAL A 103 17.28 -15.34 -2.43
C VAL A 103 16.21 -14.26 -2.54
N PHE A 104 15.03 -14.49 -1.95
CA PHE A 104 13.90 -13.57 -1.98
C PHE A 104 14.10 -12.42 -1.00
N ILE A 105 14.90 -11.46 -1.42
CA ILE A 105 15.10 -10.16 -0.78
C ILE A 105 14.79 -9.12 -1.85
N VAL A 106 13.79 -8.29 -1.59
CA VAL A 106 13.40 -7.19 -2.48
C VAL A 106 13.55 -5.90 -1.70
N ASP A 107 14.52 -5.10 -2.10
CA ASP A 107 14.77 -3.76 -1.57
C ASP A 107 14.61 -2.70 -2.67
N ILE A 108 14.85 -1.45 -2.31
CA ILE A 108 14.72 -0.27 -3.18
C ILE A 108 15.66 -0.34 -4.40
N ASN A 109 16.78 -1.06 -4.32
CA ASN A 109 17.81 -1.12 -5.37
C ASN A 109 17.79 -2.43 -6.16
N THR A 110 16.90 -3.36 -5.82
CA THR A 110 16.83 -4.67 -6.45
C THR A 110 16.49 -4.57 -7.93
N ASN A 111 17.30 -5.20 -8.80
CA ASN A 111 16.93 -5.37 -10.21
C ASN A 111 15.82 -6.42 -10.31
N ILE A 112 14.60 -5.94 -10.51
CA ILE A 112 13.39 -6.76 -10.59
C ILE A 112 13.50 -7.85 -11.67
N LEU A 113 14.06 -7.54 -12.84
CA LEU A 113 14.14 -8.48 -13.94
C LEU A 113 15.11 -9.61 -13.63
N ASP A 114 16.28 -9.30 -13.08
CA ASP A 114 17.27 -10.30 -12.67
C ASP A 114 16.70 -11.20 -11.57
N GLN A 115 16.02 -10.60 -10.58
CA GLN A 115 15.40 -11.31 -9.48
C GLN A 115 14.27 -12.25 -9.97
N ALA A 116 13.43 -11.77 -10.89
CA ALA A 116 12.38 -12.59 -11.51
C ALA A 116 12.99 -13.77 -12.27
N ASN A 117 14.06 -13.55 -13.04
CA ASN A 117 14.76 -14.59 -13.78
C ASN A 117 15.37 -15.66 -12.85
N ILE A 118 15.96 -15.24 -11.72
CA ILE A 118 16.49 -16.19 -10.72
C ILE A 118 15.36 -17.04 -10.13
N ILE A 119 14.22 -16.43 -9.76
CA ILE A 119 13.05 -17.16 -9.25
C ILE A 119 12.54 -18.16 -10.29
N CYS A 120 12.40 -17.74 -11.56
CA CYS A 120 11.97 -18.62 -12.64
C CYS A 120 12.91 -19.81 -12.83
N LYS A 121 14.24 -19.59 -12.80
CA LYS A 121 15.24 -20.67 -12.86
C LYS A 121 15.10 -21.65 -11.70
N LEU A 122 15.03 -21.17 -10.46
CA LEU A 122 14.89 -22.01 -9.25
C LEU A 122 13.57 -22.79 -9.20
N LYS A 123 12.52 -22.26 -9.85
CA LYS A 123 11.19 -22.85 -9.88
C LYS A 123 10.90 -23.65 -11.14
N HIS A 124 11.85 -23.75 -12.07
CA HIS A 124 11.68 -24.36 -13.39
C HIS A 124 10.47 -23.80 -14.15
N ILE A 125 10.33 -22.47 -14.16
CA ILE A 125 9.26 -21.75 -14.86
C ILE A 125 9.77 -21.34 -16.24
N SER A 126 9.09 -21.81 -17.29
CA SER A 126 9.35 -21.44 -18.69
C SER A 126 8.26 -20.54 -19.29
N CYS A 127 7.15 -20.32 -18.60
CA CYS A 127 6.01 -19.56 -19.10
C CYS A 127 6.26 -18.05 -19.00
N GLU A 128 6.22 -17.35 -20.14
CA GLU A 128 6.40 -15.88 -20.22
C GLU A 128 5.35 -15.12 -19.42
N ARG A 129 4.08 -15.57 -19.45
CA ARG A 129 3.01 -14.96 -18.65
C ARG A 129 3.30 -15.05 -17.15
N THR A 130 3.83 -16.17 -16.68
CA THR A 130 4.23 -16.33 -15.27
C THR A 130 5.39 -15.41 -14.92
N LEU A 131 6.39 -15.27 -15.81
CA LEU A 131 7.48 -14.31 -15.62
C LEU A 131 6.95 -12.87 -15.49
N ALA A 132 6.05 -12.44 -16.39
CA ALA A 132 5.43 -11.12 -16.32
C ALA A 132 4.69 -10.91 -14.99
N CYS A 133 3.90 -11.88 -14.53
CA CYS A 133 3.20 -11.81 -13.25
C CYS A 133 4.16 -11.75 -12.04
N ILE A 134 5.30 -12.44 -12.11
CA ILE A 134 6.33 -12.37 -11.08
C ILE A 134 6.98 -10.98 -11.07
N ILE A 135 7.30 -10.42 -12.25
CA ILE A 135 7.84 -9.06 -12.37
C ILE A 135 6.89 -8.04 -11.76
N GLU A 136 5.60 -8.07 -12.11
CA GLU A 136 4.56 -7.20 -11.53
C GLU A 136 4.53 -7.31 -10.00
N CYS A 137 4.58 -8.53 -9.46
CA CYS A 137 4.57 -8.77 -8.02
C CYS A 137 5.83 -8.24 -7.33
N LEU A 138 7.00 -8.47 -7.90
CA LEU A 138 8.26 -7.95 -7.37
C LEU A 138 8.32 -6.42 -7.41
N GLN A 139 7.79 -5.78 -8.46
CA GLN A 139 7.64 -4.32 -8.53
C GLN A 139 6.72 -3.81 -7.42
N ALA A 140 5.59 -4.47 -7.20
CA ALA A 140 4.66 -4.10 -6.15
C ALA A 140 5.30 -4.16 -4.74
N ILE A 141 6.07 -5.21 -4.47
CA ILE A 141 6.83 -5.37 -3.22
C ILE A 141 7.93 -4.30 -3.11
N GLN A 142 8.65 -4.01 -4.19
CA GLN A 142 9.65 -2.94 -4.21
C GLN A 142 9.02 -1.56 -3.96
N ASN A 143 7.83 -1.29 -4.50
CA ASN A 143 7.10 -0.05 -4.25
C ASN A 143 6.72 0.10 -2.76
N VAL A 144 6.37 -1.00 -2.07
CA VAL A 144 6.19 -0.98 -0.62
C VAL A 144 7.49 -0.58 0.08
N ALA A 145 8.64 -1.16 -0.30
CA ALA A 145 9.93 -0.81 0.28
C ALA A 145 10.31 0.67 0.04
N ILE A 146 10.05 1.19 -1.16
CA ILE A 146 10.23 2.62 -1.50
C ILE A 146 9.34 3.49 -0.61
N LEU A 147 8.06 3.15 -0.50
CA LEU A 147 7.11 3.88 0.34
C LEU A 147 7.56 3.88 1.81
N VAL A 148 7.96 2.74 2.36
CA VAL A 148 8.52 2.65 3.73
C VAL A 148 9.74 3.56 3.88
N GLY A 149 10.61 3.63 2.88
CA GLY A 149 11.73 4.57 2.85
C GLY A 149 11.28 6.03 2.93
N LEU A 150 10.33 6.44 2.08
CA LEU A 150 9.78 7.80 2.06
C LEU A 150 9.09 8.17 3.38
N LEU A 151 8.26 7.27 3.92
CA LEU A 151 7.58 7.45 5.20
C LEU A 151 8.57 7.60 6.34
N ASN A 152 9.61 6.76 6.40
CA ASN A 152 10.62 6.87 7.44
C ASN A 152 11.46 8.15 7.32
N SER A 153 11.77 8.61 6.11
CA SER A 153 12.43 9.89 5.91
C SER A 153 11.57 11.04 6.44
N SER A 154 10.28 11.08 6.07
CA SER A 154 9.34 12.10 6.57
C SER A 154 9.16 12.02 8.09
N ARG A 155 9.01 10.81 8.65
CA ARG A 155 8.90 10.57 10.09
C ARG A 155 10.10 11.10 10.88
N ARG A 156 11.30 11.04 10.31
CA ARG A 156 12.56 11.48 10.94
C ARG A 156 12.85 12.97 10.74
N THR A 157 12.18 13.63 9.81
CA THR A 157 12.28 15.08 9.65
C THR A 157 11.58 15.74 10.84
N ALA A 158 12.37 16.37 11.71
CA ALA A 158 11.84 17.10 12.85
C ALA A 158 11.01 18.30 12.39
N TYR A 159 9.96 18.61 13.15
CA TYR A 159 9.26 19.89 13.00
C TYR A 159 10.24 21.04 13.30
N ASP A 160 10.27 22.04 12.43
CA ASP A 160 11.12 23.23 12.57
C ASP A 160 10.26 24.48 12.56
N VAL A 161 10.30 25.23 13.67
CA VAL A 161 9.56 26.49 13.85
C VAL A 161 10.06 27.59 12.92
N ASN A 162 11.29 27.49 12.41
CA ASN A 162 11.86 28.45 11.46
C ASN A 162 11.55 28.07 10.01
N ASP A 163 11.02 26.86 9.76
CA ASP A 163 10.57 26.45 8.44
C ASP A 163 9.14 26.94 8.23
N LYS A 164 8.99 27.88 7.28
CA LYS A 164 7.71 28.47 6.93
C LYS A 164 6.68 27.42 6.47
N LEU A 165 7.11 26.38 5.75
CA LEU A 165 6.19 25.34 5.28
C LEU A 165 5.61 24.54 6.44
N HIS A 166 6.42 24.24 7.46
CA HIS A 166 5.96 23.54 8.66
C HIS A 166 4.94 24.38 9.44
N GLU A 167 5.23 25.66 9.66
CA GLU A 167 4.32 26.58 10.34
C GLU A 167 3.04 26.83 9.53
N ASP A 168 3.13 26.95 8.20
CA ASP A 168 1.96 27.08 7.32
C ASP A 168 1.06 25.84 7.38
N MET A 169 1.64 24.62 7.43
CA MET A 169 0.90 23.38 7.61
C MET A 169 0.20 23.31 8.96
N LEU A 170 0.87 23.73 10.04
CA LEU A 170 0.29 23.74 11.38
C LEU A 170 -0.85 24.76 11.49
N ALA A 171 -0.67 25.96 10.90
CA ALA A 171 -1.72 26.97 10.81
C ALA A 171 -2.90 26.49 9.93
N LYS A 172 -2.62 25.75 8.85
CA LYS A 172 -3.65 25.11 8.01
C LYS A 172 -4.47 24.10 8.80
N LEU A 173 -3.83 23.23 9.58
CA LEU A 173 -4.51 22.27 10.44
C LEU A 173 -5.50 22.97 11.39
N TRP A 174 -5.05 24.05 12.04
CA TRP A 174 -5.92 24.85 12.91
C TRP A 174 -7.16 25.36 12.16
N LYS A 175 -6.97 25.98 10.99
CA LYS A 175 -8.08 26.53 10.19
C LYS A 175 -9.08 25.45 9.76
N LEU A 176 -8.61 24.24 9.45
CA LEU A 176 -9.45 23.12 9.04
C LEU A 176 -10.32 22.62 10.22
N LEU A 177 -9.73 22.49 11.41
CA LEU A 177 -10.42 21.94 12.58
C LEU A 177 -11.17 22.98 13.43
N ARG A 178 -10.82 24.27 13.30
CA ARG A 178 -11.41 25.40 14.03
C ARG A 178 -11.77 26.54 13.07
N PRO A 179 -12.63 26.30 12.06
CA PRO A 179 -13.01 27.35 11.12
C PRO A 179 -13.68 28.52 11.85
N GLY A 180 -13.27 29.74 11.50
CA GLY A 180 -13.82 30.97 12.10
C GLY A 180 -13.26 31.34 13.48
N VAL A 181 -12.38 30.52 14.07
CA VAL A 181 -11.71 30.84 15.34
C VAL A 181 -10.25 31.18 15.06
N ALA A 182 -9.86 32.43 15.29
CA ALA A 182 -8.47 32.85 15.16
C ALA A 182 -7.62 32.23 16.27
N LEU A 183 -6.43 31.75 15.91
CA LEU A 183 -5.44 31.31 16.89
C LEU A 183 -4.88 32.55 17.62
N SER A 184 -4.90 32.57 18.95
CA SER A 184 -4.46 33.75 19.72
C SER A 184 -2.98 34.06 19.52
N SER A 185 -2.15 33.02 19.50
CA SER A 185 -0.74 33.09 19.16
C SER A 185 -0.18 31.69 18.88
N ARG A 186 0.99 31.62 18.25
CA ARG A 186 1.68 30.34 17.98
C ARG A 186 1.96 29.53 19.25
N ASN A 187 2.23 30.18 20.38
CA ASN A 187 2.44 29.52 21.68
C ASN A 187 1.29 29.86 22.64
N SER A 188 0.18 29.14 22.52
CA SER A 188 -1.07 29.40 23.26
C SER A 188 -1.72 28.11 23.74
N SER A 189 -2.61 28.21 24.73
CA SER A 189 -3.42 27.07 25.19
C SER A 189 -4.49 26.65 24.18
N ASP A 190 -4.67 27.41 23.09
CA ASP A 190 -5.67 27.14 22.06
C ASP A 190 -5.46 25.78 21.41
N TRP A 191 -4.21 25.34 21.26
CA TRP A 191 -3.85 24.05 20.69
C TRP A 191 -4.47 22.85 21.42
N GLY A 192 -4.72 22.98 22.72
CA GLY A 192 -5.46 21.97 23.50
C GLY A 192 -6.88 21.74 22.97
N GLN A 193 -7.48 22.73 22.30
CA GLN A 193 -8.80 22.59 21.71
C GLN A 193 -8.82 21.53 20.59
N ILE A 194 -7.73 21.33 19.86
CA ILE A 194 -7.63 20.28 18.82
C ILE A 194 -6.82 19.07 19.28
N GLY A 195 -6.56 18.99 20.59
CA GLY A 195 -5.97 17.82 21.24
C GLY A 195 -4.44 17.74 21.18
N PHE A 196 -3.73 18.87 21.02
CA PHE A 196 -2.29 18.93 21.29
C PHE A 196 -2.01 19.12 22.79
N GLN A 197 -0.80 18.78 23.24
CA GLN A 197 -0.39 18.94 24.63
C GLN A 197 0.37 20.26 24.83
N GLY A 198 0.14 20.89 26.00
CA GLY A 198 0.83 22.12 26.35
C GLY A 198 0.44 23.31 25.46
N ARG A 199 1.39 24.25 25.29
CA ARG A 199 1.18 25.49 24.53
C ARG A 199 1.84 25.48 23.15
N ASP A 200 2.67 24.50 22.85
CA ASP A 200 3.46 24.42 21.63
C ASP A 200 3.35 23.01 21.01
N PRO A 201 2.59 22.83 19.91
CA PRO A 201 2.46 21.56 19.21
C PRO A 201 3.78 20.96 18.74
N ALA A 202 4.85 21.75 18.58
CA ALA A 202 6.15 21.24 18.16
C ALA A 202 6.66 20.14 19.10
N THR A 203 6.29 20.17 20.39
CA THR A 203 6.72 19.17 21.35
C THR A 203 6.07 17.79 21.15
N ASP A 204 4.93 17.72 20.47
CA ASP A 204 4.16 16.50 20.27
C ASP A 204 4.64 15.69 19.04
N PHE A 205 5.35 16.34 18.10
CA PHE A 205 5.85 15.70 16.89
C PHE A 205 7.17 14.93 17.08
N ARG A 206 7.65 14.72 18.31
CA ARG A 206 8.97 14.09 18.55
C ARG A 206 9.10 12.68 17.98
N GLY A 207 8.03 11.89 18.01
CA GLY A 207 8.04 10.49 17.57
C GLY A 207 7.78 10.29 16.08
N ASN A 208 6.96 11.16 15.47
CA ASN A 208 6.51 11.03 14.09
C ASN A 208 6.88 12.20 13.17
N GLY A 209 7.65 13.16 13.67
CA GLY A 209 8.17 14.29 12.91
C GLY A 209 7.09 15.03 12.13
N ILE A 210 7.49 15.55 10.96
CA ILE A 210 6.57 16.25 10.06
C ILE A 210 5.48 15.32 9.51
N LEU A 211 5.74 14.00 9.39
CA LEU A 211 4.75 13.04 8.91
C LEU A 211 3.48 13.03 9.78
N GLY A 212 3.63 13.14 11.10
CA GLY A 212 2.48 13.25 12.01
C GLY A 212 1.60 14.47 11.71
N LEU A 213 2.21 15.62 11.41
CA LEU A 213 1.48 16.82 11.00
C LEU A 213 0.87 16.67 9.61
N THR A 214 1.62 16.15 8.63
CA THR A 214 1.13 15.91 7.27
C THR A 214 -0.13 15.05 7.29
N ASN A 215 -0.11 13.95 8.03
CA ASN A 215 -1.24 13.03 8.13
C ASN A 215 -2.48 13.69 8.76
N LEU A 216 -2.31 14.48 9.83
CA LEU A 216 -3.41 15.23 10.45
C LEU A 216 -4.02 16.25 9.48
N VAL A 217 -3.17 17.00 8.75
CA VAL A 217 -3.61 17.98 7.75
C VAL A 217 -4.36 17.29 6.61
N ASP A 218 -3.79 16.23 6.04
CA ASP A 218 -4.40 15.47 4.94
C ASP A 218 -5.76 14.90 5.35
N PHE A 219 -5.85 14.33 6.56
CA PHE A 219 -7.12 13.83 7.07
C PHE A 219 -8.15 14.94 7.25
N ALA A 220 -7.77 16.05 7.88
CA ALA A 220 -8.65 17.18 8.11
C ALA A 220 -9.11 17.87 6.82
N GLU A 221 -8.26 17.88 5.79
CA GLU A 221 -8.56 18.51 4.51
C GLU A 221 -9.46 17.65 3.62
N GLN A 222 -9.19 16.34 3.57
CA GLN A 222 -9.87 15.41 2.66
C GLN A 222 -11.16 14.85 3.25
N TYR A 223 -11.27 14.76 4.58
CA TYR A 223 -12.37 14.12 5.26
C TYR A 223 -13.06 15.11 6.21
N PRO A 224 -14.21 15.70 5.81
CA PRO A 224 -14.92 16.69 6.62
C PRO A 224 -15.25 16.23 8.05
N VAL A 225 -15.45 14.92 8.23
CA VAL A 225 -15.70 14.27 9.53
C VAL A 225 -14.57 14.48 10.54
N ALA A 226 -13.35 14.79 10.11
CA ALA A 226 -12.23 15.05 11.01
C ALA A 226 -12.55 16.18 12.01
N LYS A 227 -13.23 17.24 11.55
CA LYS A 227 -13.68 18.33 12.42
C LYS A 227 -14.72 17.83 13.43
N ASP A 228 -15.69 17.03 12.98
CA ASP A 228 -16.76 16.52 13.83
C ASP A 228 -16.22 15.56 14.91
N ILE A 229 -15.27 14.70 14.56
CA ILE A 229 -14.54 13.85 15.52
C ILE A 229 -13.76 14.73 16.51
N CYS A 230 -13.04 15.75 16.03
CA CYS A 230 -12.30 16.67 16.88
C CYS A 230 -13.20 17.42 17.88
N ASP A 231 -14.37 17.88 17.43
CA ASP A 231 -15.36 18.55 18.27
C ASP A 231 -15.98 17.59 19.31
N SER A 232 -16.32 16.37 18.90
CA SER A 232 -16.80 15.31 19.78
C SER A 232 -15.80 14.98 20.88
N TYR A 233 -14.52 14.81 20.52
CA TYR A 233 -13.47 14.43 21.47
C TYR A 233 -13.18 15.55 22.46
N ARG A 234 -13.28 16.80 22.01
CA ARG A 234 -13.16 17.96 22.90
C ARG A 234 -14.32 18.07 23.89
N ALA A 235 -15.53 17.68 23.49
CA ALA A 235 -16.73 17.87 24.31
C ALA A 235 -16.71 17.04 25.61
N ASP A 236 -16.06 15.87 25.59
CA ASP A 236 -15.90 15.01 26.77
C ASP A 236 -14.43 14.55 26.92
N PRO A 237 -13.52 15.42 27.39
CA PRO A 237 -12.09 15.13 27.47
C PRO A 237 -11.74 14.09 28.56
N VAL A 238 -12.71 13.71 29.41
CA VAL A 238 -12.53 12.64 30.39
C VAL A 238 -12.67 11.28 29.71
N LYS A 239 -13.65 11.15 28.81
CA LYS A 239 -13.96 9.89 28.11
C LYS A 239 -13.28 9.75 26.75
N MET A 240 -12.93 10.84 26.10
CA MET A 240 -12.41 10.83 24.74
C MET A 240 -10.89 11.07 24.73
N PRO A 241 -10.16 10.41 23.82
CA PRO A 241 -8.73 10.65 23.69
C PRO A 241 -8.49 12.01 23.04
N SER A 242 -7.28 12.55 23.22
CA SER A 242 -6.91 13.81 22.57
C SER A 242 -6.75 13.61 21.06
N PHE A 243 -7.49 14.37 20.25
CA PHE A 243 -7.53 14.20 18.79
C PHE A 243 -6.13 14.22 18.14
N ALA A 244 -5.35 15.29 18.30
CA ALA A 244 -4.04 15.38 17.65
C ALA A 244 -3.06 14.30 18.16
N ILE A 245 -2.96 14.07 19.48
CA ILE A 245 -2.09 13.02 20.03
C ILE A 245 -2.48 11.62 19.51
N CYS A 246 -3.77 11.31 19.49
CA CYS A 246 -4.27 10.05 18.96
C CYS A 246 -3.91 9.89 17.48
N GLY A 247 -4.10 10.92 16.65
CA GLY A 247 -3.74 10.87 15.23
C GLY A 247 -2.25 10.76 14.95
N ILE A 248 -1.43 11.40 15.78
CA ILE A 248 0.01 11.23 15.72
C ILE A 248 0.38 9.79 16.08
N SER A 249 -0.28 9.17 17.07
CA SER A 249 -0.07 7.75 17.39
C SER A 249 -0.47 6.83 16.24
N LEU A 250 -1.64 7.05 15.62
CA LEU A 250 -2.12 6.26 14.48
C LEU A 250 -1.20 6.34 13.25
N THR A 251 -0.35 7.37 13.15
CA THR A 251 0.69 7.44 12.12
C THR A 251 1.70 6.32 12.28
N SER A 252 2.12 6.00 13.52
CA SER A 252 2.99 4.86 13.80
C SER A 252 2.31 3.55 13.42
N ASP A 253 1.04 3.38 13.81
CA ASP A 253 0.27 2.17 13.49
C ASP A 253 0.18 1.94 11.98
N ALA A 254 -0.05 3.02 11.20
CA ALA A 254 -0.09 2.95 9.75
C ALA A 254 1.27 2.50 9.18
N ILE A 255 2.38 3.04 9.66
CA ILE A 255 3.73 2.67 9.21
C ILE A 255 4.03 1.21 9.56
N ASP A 256 3.63 0.75 10.74
CA ASP A 256 3.84 -0.63 11.19
C ASP A 256 3.04 -1.61 10.32
N LEU A 257 1.80 -1.26 9.95
CA LEU A 257 0.99 -2.06 9.02
C LEU A 257 1.61 -2.15 7.62
N VAL A 258 2.18 -1.05 7.12
CA VAL A 258 2.90 -1.05 5.83
C VAL A 258 4.17 -1.89 5.92
N THR A 259 4.96 -1.70 6.98
CA THR A 259 6.25 -2.39 7.16
C THR A 259 6.08 -3.89 7.36
N SER A 260 5.00 -4.31 8.04
CA SER A 260 4.68 -5.72 8.26
C SER A 260 4.00 -6.40 7.06
N GLY A 261 3.57 -5.65 6.05
CA GLY A 261 2.83 -6.18 4.89
C GLY A 261 1.37 -6.54 5.17
N GLU A 262 0.85 -6.21 6.36
CA GLU A 262 -0.54 -6.52 6.74
C GLU A 262 -1.57 -5.76 5.88
N CYS A 263 -1.15 -4.69 5.21
CA CYS A 263 -1.99 -3.90 4.31
C CYS A 263 -1.66 -4.07 2.81
N SER A 264 -0.84 -5.06 2.40
CA SER A 264 -0.46 -5.24 0.98
C SER A 264 -1.69 -5.34 0.07
N ARG A 265 -2.69 -6.13 0.47
CA ARG A 265 -3.95 -6.27 -0.28
C ARG A 265 -4.68 -4.93 -0.46
N PHE A 266 -4.78 -4.15 0.62
CA PHE A 266 -5.43 -2.84 0.61
C PHE A 266 -4.79 -1.88 -0.41
N PHE A 267 -3.47 -1.94 -0.58
CA PHE A 267 -2.75 -1.16 -1.59
C PHE A 267 -2.98 -1.67 -3.00
N TYR A 268 -2.96 -2.98 -3.23
CA TYR A 268 -3.15 -3.54 -4.58
C TYR A 268 -4.55 -3.25 -5.14
N GLU A 269 -5.57 -3.28 -4.28
CA GLU A 269 -6.93 -2.87 -4.64
C GLU A 269 -7.04 -1.37 -5.02
N ARG A 270 -6.02 -0.56 -4.71
CA ARG A 270 -6.00 0.90 -4.87
C ARG A 270 -4.89 1.39 -5.81
N GLY A 271 -4.42 0.53 -6.71
CA GLY A 271 -3.42 0.89 -7.72
C GLY A 271 -1.96 0.80 -7.23
N GLY A 272 -1.71 0.18 -6.07
CA GLY A 272 -0.37 -0.09 -5.56
C GLY A 272 0.04 0.79 -4.38
N ALA A 273 1.23 0.51 -3.84
CA ALA A 273 1.79 1.20 -2.68
C ALA A 273 2.39 2.56 -3.09
N ASN A 274 1.81 3.65 -2.61
CA ASN A 274 2.28 5.01 -2.81
C ASN A 274 1.78 5.93 -1.67
N MET A 275 2.13 7.23 -1.71
CA MET A 275 1.71 8.17 -0.66
C MET A 275 0.19 8.32 -0.58
N GLN A 276 -0.51 8.33 -1.72
CA GLN A 276 -1.97 8.45 -1.74
C GLN A 276 -2.66 7.24 -1.11
N SER A 277 -2.19 6.02 -1.41
CA SER A 277 -2.70 4.80 -0.79
C SER A 277 -2.40 4.78 0.72
N PHE A 278 -1.27 5.34 1.15
CA PHE A 278 -0.94 5.52 2.57
C PHE A 278 -1.86 6.52 3.27
N THR A 279 -2.10 7.70 2.70
CA THR A 279 -3.03 8.68 3.26
C THR A 279 -4.45 8.10 3.42
N ARG A 280 -4.90 7.30 2.44
CA ARG A 280 -6.17 6.56 2.55
C ARG A 280 -6.16 5.49 3.65
N LEU A 281 -5.04 4.80 3.85
CA LEU A 281 -4.89 3.85 4.97
C LEU A 281 -5.00 4.59 6.30
N TYR A 282 -4.28 5.69 6.47
CA TYR A 282 -4.32 6.52 7.68
C TYR A 282 -5.73 7.01 7.99
N ALA A 283 -6.44 7.55 7.00
CA ALA A 283 -7.83 7.98 7.17
C ALA A 283 -8.74 6.82 7.57
N GLN A 284 -8.58 5.64 6.97
CA GLN A 284 -9.37 4.46 7.34
C GLN A 284 -9.10 4.02 8.79
N LEU A 285 -7.83 4.06 9.24
CA LEU A 285 -7.49 3.72 10.61
C LEU A 285 -8.12 4.69 11.61
N TRP A 286 -8.14 5.98 11.29
CA TRP A 286 -8.84 6.98 12.08
C TRP A 286 -10.32 6.68 12.25
N LEU A 287 -10.99 6.37 11.14
CA LEU A 287 -12.44 6.14 11.10
C LEU A 287 -12.81 4.81 11.79
N ASP A 288 -11.94 3.81 11.68
CA ASP A 288 -12.09 2.55 12.40
C ASP A 288 -11.87 2.75 13.90
N PHE A 289 -10.83 3.49 14.30
CA PHE A 289 -10.55 3.77 15.71
C PHE A 289 -11.70 4.54 16.36
N ASP A 290 -12.18 5.60 15.71
CA ASP A 290 -13.31 6.40 16.21
C ASP A 290 -14.58 5.57 16.39
N ARG A 291 -14.87 4.70 15.40
CA ARG A 291 -15.98 3.75 15.49
C ARG A 291 -15.79 2.80 16.67
N THR A 292 -14.63 2.15 16.79
CA THR A 292 -14.36 1.22 17.88
C THR A 292 -14.45 1.91 19.25
N TRP A 293 -13.94 3.13 19.39
CA TRP A 293 -14.05 3.90 20.63
C TRP A 293 -15.50 4.18 21.00
N THR A 294 -16.29 4.63 20.03
CA THR A 294 -17.70 4.95 20.20
C THR A 294 -18.54 3.70 20.53
N GLU A 295 -18.25 2.57 19.89
CA GLU A 295 -18.93 1.29 20.14
C GLU A 295 -18.62 0.71 21.53
N ILE A 296 -17.37 0.81 21.98
CA ILE A 296 -16.98 0.35 23.32
C ILE A 296 -17.48 1.30 24.39
N ALA A 297 -17.54 2.61 24.09
CA ALA A 297 -17.96 3.68 24.99
C ALA A 297 -17.29 3.58 26.38
N PRO A 298 -15.95 3.64 26.46
CA PRO A 298 -15.25 3.50 27.74
C PRO A 298 -15.62 4.62 28.72
N ASN A 299 -15.51 4.31 30.01
CA ASN A 299 -15.83 5.28 31.08
C ASN A 299 -14.82 6.42 31.19
N ASP A 300 -13.59 6.19 30.74
CA ASP A 300 -12.50 7.16 30.75
C ASP A 300 -11.40 6.79 29.74
N VAL A 301 -10.52 7.76 29.46
CA VAL A 301 -9.41 7.64 28.53
C VAL A 301 -8.35 6.60 28.93
N MET A 302 -8.29 6.14 30.19
CA MET A 302 -7.29 5.15 30.64
C MET A 302 -7.51 3.78 29.98
N SER A 303 -8.69 3.56 29.39
CA SER A 303 -8.99 2.37 28.58
C SER A 303 -8.35 2.42 27.19
N PHE A 304 -7.54 3.44 26.87
CA PHE A 304 -6.95 3.61 25.54
C PHE A 304 -6.24 2.37 25.03
N SER A 305 -5.35 1.76 25.82
CA SER A 305 -4.59 0.58 25.39
C SER A 305 -5.52 -0.60 25.04
N PHE A 306 -6.56 -0.83 25.84
CA PHE A 306 -7.53 -1.90 25.59
C PHE A 306 -8.33 -1.65 24.30
N VAL A 307 -8.84 -0.42 24.11
CA VAL A 307 -9.58 -0.04 22.91
C VAL A 307 -8.69 -0.12 21.68
N HIS A 308 -7.46 0.38 21.78
CA HIS A 308 -6.47 0.38 20.71
C HIS A 308 -6.09 -1.04 20.28
N GLU A 309 -5.83 -1.96 21.22
CA GLU A 309 -5.56 -3.36 20.91
C GLU A 309 -6.71 -4.02 20.15
N ARG A 310 -7.95 -3.77 20.57
CA ARG A 310 -9.14 -4.29 19.90
C ARG A 310 -9.31 -3.71 18.49
N PHE A 311 -9.18 -2.39 18.36
CA PHE A 311 -9.18 -1.68 17.09
C PHE A 311 -8.13 -2.28 16.13
N MET A 312 -6.89 -2.42 16.59
CA MET A 312 -5.79 -2.92 15.74
C MET A 312 -6.01 -4.37 15.32
N HIS A 313 -6.55 -5.21 16.19
CA HIS A 313 -6.93 -6.58 15.85
C HIS A 313 -7.98 -6.62 14.74
N GLU A 314 -9.04 -5.82 14.85
CA GLU A 314 -10.11 -5.73 13.86
C GLU A 314 -9.64 -5.11 12.53
N ALA A 315 -8.84 -4.05 12.59
CA ALA A 315 -8.23 -3.40 11.43
C ALA A 315 -7.35 -4.37 10.64
N LYS A 316 -6.43 -5.11 11.31
CA LYS A 316 -5.60 -6.14 10.67
C LYS A 316 -6.44 -7.23 10.03
N ARG A 317 -7.48 -7.71 10.71
CA ARG A 317 -8.39 -8.73 10.16
C ARG A 317 -9.06 -8.23 8.88
N ARG A 318 -9.57 -6.99 8.88
CA ARG A 318 -10.24 -6.35 7.73
C ARG A 318 -9.30 -6.17 6.54
N LEU A 319 -8.09 -5.68 6.78
CA LEU A 319 -7.06 -5.48 5.75
C LEU A 319 -6.66 -6.79 5.06
N LYS A 320 -6.60 -7.90 5.80
CA LYS A 320 -6.31 -9.25 5.25
C LYS A 320 -7.43 -9.81 4.40
N THR A 321 -8.67 -9.71 4.88
CA THR A 321 -9.82 -10.34 4.22
C THR A 321 -10.28 -9.58 2.98
N GLY A 322 -9.82 -8.34 2.78
CA GLY A 322 -10.38 -7.47 1.74
C GLY A 322 -11.85 -7.11 2.04
N ALA A 323 -12.29 -7.31 3.29
CA ALA A 323 -13.59 -6.86 3.73
C ALA A 323 -13.60 -5.34 3.59
N HIS A 324 -14.41 -4.85 2.66
CA HIS A 324 -14.55 -3.43 2.43
C HIS A 324 -15.03 -2.84 3.76
N SER A 325 -14.33 -1.81 4.26
CA SER A 325 -14.97 -1.01 5.30
C SER A 325 -16.26 -0.50 4.70
N VAL A 326 -17.36 -0.60 5.46
CA VAL A 326 -18.63 0.04 5.15
C VAL A 326 -18.32 1.36 4.49
N THR A 327 -18.74 1.51 3.22
CA THR A 327 -18.55 2.71 2.42
C THR A 327 -18.72 3.89 3.34
N LEU A 328 -17.67 4.70 3.48
CA LEU A 328 -17.73 5.90 4.27
C LEU A 328 -18.91 6.70 3.74
N ASN A 329 -20.01 6.74 4.50
CA ASN A 329 -21.12 7.68 4.29
C ASN A 329 -20.67 9.13 4.55
N TYR A 330 -19.37 9.35 4.71
CA TYR A 330 -18.74 10.65 4.76
C TYR A 330 -18.42 11.08 3.34
N ARG A 331 -18.99 12.22 2.95
CA ARG A 331 -18.80 12.86 1.64
C ARG A 331 -17.30 13.17 1.46
N ILE A 332 -16.57 12.29 0.77
CA ILE A 332 -15.20 12.54 0.33
C ILE A 332 -15.27 13.70 -0.68
N LYS A 333 -14.44 14.73 -0.52
CA LYS A 333 -14.26 15.71 -1.60
C LYS A 333 -13.60 14.98 -2.78
N GLN A 334 -14.39 14.66 -3.81
CA GLN A 334 -13.84 14.36 -5.12
C GLN A 334 -13.22 15.65 -5.65
N ASP A 335 -11.89 15.69 -5.74
CA ASP A 335 -11.19 16.69 -6.52
C ASP A 335 -10.56 15.95 -7.71
N ASP A 336 -10.94 16.28 -8.94
CA ASP A 336 -10.37 15.67 -10.15
C ASP A 336 -8.94 16.19 -10.48
N ASP A 337 -8.31 16.91 -9.54
CA ASP A 337 -6.99 17.57 -9.69
C ASP A 337 -5.80 16.77 -9.10
N TRP A 338 -6.06 15.58 -8.51
CA TRP A 338 -5.05 14.80 -7.78
C TRP A 338 -3.87 14.32 -8.64
N ASP A 339 -4.08 14.01 -9.92
CA ASP A 339 -3.06 13.45 -10.81
C ASP A 339 -1.97 14.47 -11.20
N GLN A 340 -2.29 15.77 -11.22
CA GLN A 340 -1.33 16.80 -11.66
C GLN A 340 -0.36 17.24 -10.55
N ARG A 341 -0.80 17.30 -9.29
CA ARG A 341 0.02 17.86 -8.19
C ARG A 341 1.14 16.92 -7.72
N PHE A 342 0.97 15.60 -7.81
CA PHE A 342 1.99 14.63 -7.40
C PHE A 342 2.83 14.06 -8.55
N ALA A 343 2.38 14.17 -9.80
CA ALA A 343 3.24 13.88 -10.97
C ALA A 343 4.50 14.77 -10.95
N ILE A 344 4.37 16.01 -10.47
CA ILE A 344 5.48 16.96 -10.32
C ILE A 344 6.41 16.55 -9.17
N THR A 345 5.88 16.15 -8.02
CA THR A 345 6.69 15.75 -6.85
C THR A 345 7.40 14.40 -7.04
N SER A 346 6.73 13.43 -7.69
CA SER A 346 7.32 12.14 -8.07
C SER A 346 8.44 12.32 -9.11
N CYS A 347 8.26 13.23 -10.09
CA CYS A 347 9.32 13.56 -11.05
C CYS A 347 10.52 14.25 -10.40
N VAL A 348 10.32 15.15 -9.42
CA VAL A 348 11.42 15.85 -8.74
C VAL A 348 12.21 14.90 -7.83
N VAL A 349 11.55 14.01 -7.10
CA VAL A 349 12.24 13.02 -6.25
C VAL A 349 12.97 11.96 -7.10
N CYS A 350 12.36 11.48 -8.19
CA CYS A 350 13.02 10.56 -9.12
C CYS A 350 14.22 11.24 -9.83
N SER A 351 14.09 12.52 -10.17
CA SER A 351 15.18 13.32 -10.76
C SER A 351 16.31 13.58 -9.75
N MET A 352 16.01 13.81 -8.47
CA MET A 352 17.03 13.97 -7.42
C MET A 352 17.77 12.67 -7.13
N VAL A 353 17.09 11.52 -7.13
CA VAL A 353 17.74 10.20 -6.99
C VAL A 353 18.63 9.88 -8.21
N LEU A 354 18.25 10.31 -9.42
CA LEU A 354 19.08 10.17 -10.61
C LEU A 354 20.25 11.18 -10.66
N LEU A 355 20.06 12.40 -10.15
CA LEU A 355 21.12 13.42 -10.02
C LEU A 355 22.17 13.03 -8.97
N LEU A 356 21.76 12.44 -7.85
CA LEU A 356 22.67 11.91 -6.83
C LEU A 356 23.49 10.69 -7.32
N LYS A 357 23.02 9.98 -8.36
CA LYS A 357 23.80 8.92 -9.05
C LYS A 357 24.83 9.47 -10.04
N ARG A 358 24.71 10.71 -10.51
CA ARG A 358 25.69 11.36 -11.42
C ARG A 358 26.88 11.99 -10.70
N VAL A 359 26.81 12.19 -9.38
CA VAL A 359 27.89 12.80 -8.58
C VAL A 359 28.62 11.71 -7.78
N ARG A 360 29.26 10.78 -8.47
CA ARG A 360 30.46 10.08 -7.95
C ARG A 360 31.53 10.12 -9.04
N PRO A 361 32.69 10.75 -8.81
CA PRO A 361 33.79 10.68 -9.76
C PRO A 361 34.42 9.30 -9.67
N SER A 362 34.22 8.46 -10.70
CA SER A 362 35.03 7.28 -10.93
C SER A 362 36.39 7.72 -11.44
N SER A 363 37.40 7.63 -10.58
CA SER A 363 38.80 7.73 -10.95
C SER A 363 39.16 6.65 -11.97
N GLY A 364 39.52 7.09 -13.18
CA GLY A 364 40.56 6.55 -14.05
C GLY A 364 40.38 5.14 -14.63
N PHE A 365 39.92 5.05 -15.87
CA PHE A 365 40.58 4.22 -16.89
C PHE A 365 40.27 4.78 -18.30
N LEU A 366 41.34 5.14 -19.00
CA LEU A 366 41.36 5.67 -20.37
C LEU A 366 41.01 4.58 -21.39
N VAL A 367 39.95 4.77 -22.18
CA VAL A 367 39.85 4.16 -23.52
C VAL A 367 39.37 5.21 -24.51
N LYS A 368 40.07 5.26 -25.64
CA LYS A 368 40.03 6.26 -26.70
C LYS A 368 38.70 6.32 -27.47
N SER A 369 38.44 7.54 -27.93
CA SER A 369 37.42 8.01 -28.87
C SER A 369 37.21 7.18 -30.14
N SER A 370 35.95 7.10 -30.60
CA SER A 370 35.60 7.34 -32.00
C SER A 370 34.13 7.78 -32.15
N ASN A 371 33.92 8.62 -33.16
CA ASN A 371 32.81 9.53 -33.39
C ASN A 371 31.50 8.89 -33.91
N GLN A 372 30.48 9.77 -33.94
CA GLN A 372 29.34 9.87 -34.89
C GLN A 372 28.01 9.22 -34.51
N CYS A 373 27.05 10.07 -34.08
CA CYS A 373 25.89 10.43 -34.92
C CYS A 373 25.15 11.66 -34.36
N ALA A 374 25.10 12.75 -35.14
CA ALA A 374 24.13 13.87 -35.01
C ALA A 374 22.78 13.40 -35.61
N ILE A 375 21.59 14.00 -35.41
CA ILE A 375 21.10 15.37 -35.70
C ILE A 375 19.68 15.56 -34.99
N PRO A 376 18.94 16.69 -35.09
CA PRO A 376 18.90 17.87 -34.20
C PRO A 376 17.53 18.18 -33.51
N CYS A 377 17.54 19.02 -32.47
CA CYS A 377 16.36 19.73 -31.97
C CYS A 377 16.10 21.00 -32.78
N GLN A 378 14.88 21.19 -33.30
CA GLN A 378 14.42 22.48 -33.82
C GLN A 378 13.74 23.28 -32.70
N MET A 379 14.26 24.50 -32.47
CA MET A 379 13.57 25.58 -31.79
C MET A 379 12.63 26.28 -32.79
N ASN A 380 11.41 26.58 -32.37
CA ASN A 380 10.53 27.53 -33.05
C ASN A 380 10.31 28.72 -32.11
N ASP A 381 10.89 29.86 -32.48
CA ASP A 381 10.55 31.20 -32.01
C ASP A 381 9.51 31.84 -32.97
N GLY A 382 8.67 32.72 -32.43
CA GLY A 382 7.71 33.57 -33.15
C GLY A 382 6.25 33.18 -32.84
N GLU A 383 5.32 34.06 -32.49
CA GLU A 383 5.22 35.49 -32.76
C GLU A 383 4.23 36.17 -31.79
N SER A 384 4.49 37.45 -31.57
CA SER A 384 3.74 38.40 -30.76
C SER A 384 2.46 38.86 -31.48
N GLN A 385 1.30 38.82 -30.82
CA GLN A 385 0.10 39.55 -31.23
C GLN A 385 -0.58 40.20 -30.02
N ARG A 386 -0.42 41.52 -29.93
CA ARG A 386 -1.20 42.43 -29.06
C ARG A 386 -2.69 42.29 -29.39
N LYS A 387 -3.54 42.07 -28.39
CA LYS A 387 -4.96 42.46 -28.44
C LYS A 387 -5.28 43.48 -27.34
N ARG A 388 -5.73 44.63 -27.83
CA ARG A 388 -6.23 45.82 -27.14
C ARG A 388 -7.66 45.51 -26.70
N PHE A 389 -7.99 45.67 -25.42
CA PHE A 389 -9.37 45.67 -24.93
C PHE A 389 -9.68 47.07 -24.38
N THR A 390 -10.70 47.67 -24.97
CA THR A 390 -11.39 48.90 -24.57
C THR A 390 -12.47 48.57 -23.54
N GLU A 391 -12.55 49.36 -22.47
CA GLU A 391 -13.71 49.45 -21.56
C GLU A 391 -14.90 50.11 -22.25
N PRO A 392 -16.12 49.87 -21.74
CA PRO A 392 -17.11 50.93 -21.68
C PRO A 392 -17.74 51.10 -20.29
N GLU A 393 -17.92 52.38 -19.96
CA GLU A 393 -18.82 53.12 -19.04
C GLU A 393 -19.51 52.40 -17.86
#